data_AF-A0A850CJ23-F1
#
_entry.id   AF-A0A850CJ23-F1
#
_cell.length_a   1.000
_cell.length_b   1.000
_cell.length_c   1.000
_cell.angle_alpha   90.00
_cell.angle_beta   90.00
_cell.angle_gamma   90.00
#
_symmetry.space_group_name_H-M   'P 1'
#
loop_
_entity.id
_entity.type
_entity.pdbx_description
1 polymer ?
#
loop_
_entity_poly.entity_id
_entity_poly.type
_entity_poly.pdbx_seq_one_letter_code
_entity_poly.pdbx_strand_id
1 'polypeptide(L)'
;TLMQSDPRTGGDVANLYKVGQNTTRLLLSAGDLVVGWLLLRQAEVAHAALDGGATGRDADFYRGKVAAASFYAKNVLPKIAAERAIAEATDNDLMDVPESAF
;
A
#
# COMPACT_ATOMS: atom_id res chain seq x y z
N THR A 1 17.81 -5.33 -6.33
CA THR A 1 17.58 -3.94 -6.80
C THR A 1 17.74 -3.91 -8.32
N LEU A 2 17.29 -2.86 -9.02
CA LEU A 2 17.44 -2.76 -10.49
C LEU A 2 18.90 -3.00 -10.96
N MET A 3 19.87 -2.63 -10.11
CA MET A 3 21.30 -2.83 -10.30
C MET A 3 21.74 -4.31 -10.23
N GLN A 4 20.97 -5.17 -9.55
CA GLN A 4 21.17 -6.64 -9.54
C GLN A 4 20.61 -7.32 -10.80
N SER A 5 19.88 -6.57 -11.64
CA SER A 5 19.34 -7.06 -12.91
C SER A 5 20.17 -6.64 -14.12
N ASP A 6 21.13 -5.71 -13.96
CA ASP A 6 21.95 -5.21 -15.06
C ASP A 6 23.15 -6.15 -15.30
N PRO A 7 23.20 -6.88 -16.43
CA PRO A 7 24.29 -7.79 -16.73
C PRO A 7 25.62 -7.07 -16.95
N ARG A 8 25.60 -5.77 -17.27
CA ARG A 8 26.83 -4.96 -17.47
C ARG A 8 27.57 -4.70 -16.17
N THR A 9 26.88 -4.81 -15.03
CA THR A 9 27.45 -4.64 -13.69
C THR A 9 27.58 -5.96 -12.93
N GLY A 10 27.49 -7.11 -13.62
CA GLY A 10 27.54 -8.44 -13.01
C GLY A 10 26.23 -8.92 -12.37
N GLY A 11 25.11 -8.28 -12.70
CA GLY A 11 23.77 -8.71 -12.28
C GLY A 11 23.20 -9.84 -13.14
N ASP A 12 22.09 -10.41 -12.70
CA ASP A 12 21.34 -11.47 -13.39
C ASP A 12 20.04 -10.91 -13.98
N VAL A 13 19.90 -11.00 -15.30
CA VAL A 13 18.73 -10.53 -16.06
C VAL A 13 17.43 -11.16 -15.55
N ALA A 14 17.46 -12.41 -15.06
CA ALA A 14 16.28 -13.08 -14.51
C ALA A 14 15.71 -12.37 -13.27
N ASN A 15 16.50 -11.52 -12.58
CA ASN A 15 15.97 -10.69 -11.50
C ASN A 15 14.91 -9.67 -11.97
N LEU A 16 14.79 -9.41 -13.28
CA LEU A 16 13.71 -8.57 -13.82
C LEU A 16 12.33 -9.19 -13.57
N TYR A 17 12.22 -10.52 -13.53
CA TYR A 17 10.95 -11.20 -13.22
C TYR A 17 10.42 -10.80 -11.85
N LYS A 18 11.28 -10.64 -10.85
CA LYS A 18 10.88 -10.21 -9.50
C LYS A 18 10.22 -8.84 -9.50
N VAL A 19 10.59 -7.96 -10.43
CA VAL A 19 9.93 -6.66 -10.62
C VAL A 19 8.52 -6.88 -11.16
N GLY A 20 8.37 -7.70 -12.21
CA GLY A 20 7.07 -8.04 -12.79
C GLY A 20 6.14 -8.70 -11.77
N GLN A 21 6.64 -9.69 -11.04
CA GLN A 21 5.92 -10.41 -9.99
C GLN A 21 5.40 -9.48 -8.87
N ASN A 22 6.12 -8.40 -8.56
CA ASN A 22 5.75 -7.46 -7.50
C ASN A 22 4.99 -6.20 -7.96
N THR A 23 4.88 -5.95 -9.27
CA THR A 23 4.39 -4.65 -9.78
C THR A 23 2.98 -4.32 -9.28
N THR A 24 2.05 -5.26 -9.37
CA THR A 24 0.66 -5.06 -8.91
C THR A 24 0.59 -4.83 -7.40
N ARG A 25 1.38 -5.58 -6.62
CA ARG A 25 1.45 -5.44 -5.17
C ARG A 25 1.91 -4.05 -4.76
N LEU A 26 2.96 -3.55 -5.41
CA LEU A 26 3.48 -2.20 -5.19
C LEU A 26 2.42 -1.14 -5.53
N LEU A 27 1.76 -1.28 -6.69
CA LEU A 27 0.72 -0.35 -7.13
C LEU A 27 -0.42 -0.24 -6.12
N LEU A 28 -0.94 -1.37 -5.65
CA LEU A 28 -2.06 -1.40 -4.70
C LEU A 28 -1.63 -0.88 -3.31
N SER A 29 -0.45 -1.28 -2.83
CA SER A 29 0.07 -0.80 -1.55
C SER A 29 0.32 0.71 -1.54
N ALA A 30 0.80 1.26 -2.67
CA ALA A 30 0.95 2.71 -2.83
C ALA A 30 -0.42 3.41 -2.83
N GLY A 31 -1.44 2.81 -3.44
CA GLY A 31 -2.82 3.28 -3.36
C GLY A 31 -3.32 3.35 -1.92
N ASP A 32 -3.16 2.27 -1.15
CA ASP A 32 -3.59 2.22 0.25
C ASP A 32 -2.88 3.28 1.11
N LEU A 33 -1.59 3.50 0.87
CA LEU A 33 -0.82 4.54 1.56
C LEU A 33 -1.39 5.95 1.28
N VAL A 34 -1.64 6.28 0.01
CA VAL A 34 -2.17 7.59 -0.39
C VAL A 34 -3.59 7.79 0.15
N VAL A 35 -4.44 6.77 0.07
CA VAL A 35 -5.81 6.83 0.61
C VAL A 35 -5.78 7.05 2.12
N GLY A 36 -4.95 6.30 2.85
CA GLY A 36 -4.79 6.48 4.30
C GLY A 36 -4.34 7.90 4.66
N TRP A 37 -3.37 8.45 3.94
CA TRP A 37 -2.91 9.83 4.13
C TRP A 37 -4.04 10.86 3.88
N LEU A 38 -4.79 10.73 2.80
CA LEU A 38 -5.88 11.64 2.48
C LEU A 38 -7.02 11.55 3.51
N LEU A 39 -7.32 10.35 4.03
CA LEU A 39 -8.31 10.17 5.11
C LEU A 39 -7.86 10.85 6.41
N LEU A 40 -6.58 10.71 6.78
CA LEU A 40 -6.04 11.38 7.97
C LEU A 40 -6.08 12.90 7.83
N ARG A 41 -5.77 13.44 6.65
CA ARG A 41 -5.91 14.87 6.37
C ARG A 41 -7.37 15.35 6.45
N GLN A 42 -8.33 14.54 6.01
CA GLN A 42 -9.75 14.85 6.20
C GLN A 42 -10.15 14.79 7.67
N ALA A 43 -9.60 13.85 8.45
CA ALA A 43 -9.85 13.75 9.88
C ALA A 43 -9.31 14.97 10.65
N GLU A 44 -8.15 15.51 10.27
CA GLU A 44 -7.60 16.75 10.83
C GLU A 44 -8.56 17.94 10.61
N VAL A 45 -9.07 18.11 9.38
CA VAL A 45 -10.07 19.14 9.07
C VAL A 45 -11.37 18.91 9.86
N ALA A 46 -11.79 17.66 9.99
CA ALA A 46 -12.98 17.29 10.75
C ALA A 46 -12.83 17.61 12.25
N HIS A 47 -11.66 17.35 12.83
CA HIS A 47 -11.35 17.74 14.20
C HIS A 47 -11.44 19.25 14.39
N ALA A 48 -10.79 20.03 13.51
CA ALA A 48 -10.85 21.49 13.58
C ALA A 48 -12.29 22.04 13.47
N ALA A 49 -13.13 21.45 12.62
CA ALA A 49 -14.52 21.86 12.48
C ALA A 49 -15.37 21.53 13.72
N LEU A 50 -15.15 20.36 14.33
CA LEU A 50 -15.81 19.97 15.57
C LEU A 50 -15.40 20.88 16.73
N ASP A 51 -14.10 21.18 16.86
CA ASP A 51 -13.57 22.11 17.87
C ASP A 51 -14.07 23.54 17.65
N GLY A 52 -14.30 23.92 16.39
CA GLY A 52 -14.93 25.18 15.98
C GLY A 52 -16.44 25.26 16.22
N GLY A 53 -17.05 24.22 16.79
CA GLY A 53 -18.47 24.24 17.18
C GLY A 53 -19.45 23.77 16.11
N ALA A 54 -19.04 22.92 15.17
CA ALA A 54 -19.99 22.26 14.26
C ALA A 54 -21.07 21.50 15.05
N THR A 55 -22.33 21.60 14.62
CA THR A 55 -23.49 20.98 15.30
C THR A 55 -24.39 20.23 14.32
N GLY A 56 -25.32 19.43 14.88
CA GLY A 56 -26.30 18.68 14.10
C GLY A 56 -25.64 17.75 13.06
N ARG A 57 -26.18 17.78 11.83
CA ARG A 57 -25.74 16.90 10.75
C ARG A 57 -24.27 17.08 10.37
N ASP A 58 -23.74 18.28 10.48
CA ASP A 58 -22.33 18.55 10.14
C ASP A 58 -21.40 17.91 11.18
N ALA A 59 -21.77 17.98 12.46
CA ALA A 59 -21.03 17.28 13.52
C ALA A 59 -21.00 15.76 13.29
N ASP A 60 -22.13 15.16 12.92
CA ASP A 60 -22.20 13.72 12.62
C ASP A 60 -21.33 13.34 11.42
N PHE A 61 -21.34 14.15 10.36
CA PHE A 61 -20.49 13.95 9.19
C PHE A 61 -18.99 13.99 9.55
N TYR A 62 -18.56 15.00 10.32
CA TYR A 62 -17.17 15.13 10.74
C TYR A 62 -16.73 13.99 11.67
N ARG A 63 -17.58 13.55 12.60
CA ARG A 63 -17.33 12.35 13.42
C ARG A 63 -17.17 11.10 12.55
N GLY A 64 -17.98 10.97 11.50
CA GLY A 64 -17.85 9.91 10.50
C GLY A 64 -16.49 9.93 9.79
N LYS A 65 -15.97 11.12 9.43
CA LYS A 65 -14.64 11.26 8.82
C LYS A 65 -13.52 10.80 9.75
N VAL A 66 -13.57 11.21 11.02
CA VAL A 66 -12.59 10.78 12.03
C VAL A 66 -12.65 9.27 12.23
N ALA A 67 -13.85 8.70 12.35
CA ALA A 67 -14.04 7.26 12.52
C ALA A 67 -13.52 6.46 11.31
N ALA A 68 -13.83 6.90 10.09
CA ALA A 68 -13.37 6.25 8.86
C ALA A 68 -11.84 6.26 8.74
N ALA A 69 -11.20 7.40 9.04
CA ALA A 69 -9.74 7.48 9.04
C ALA A 69 -9.11 6.56 10.09
N SER A 70 -9.65 6.54 11.32
CA SER A 70 -9.17 5.64 12.38
C SER A 70 -9.32 4.17 12.02
N PHE A 71 -10.48 3.78 11.46
CA PHE A 71 -10.72 2.43 11.00
C PHE A 71 -9.72 2.02 9.91
N TYR A 72 -9.55 2.87 8.89
CA TYR A 72 -8.65 2.57 7.76
C TYR A 72 -7.20 2.43 8.23
N ALA A 73 -6.73 3.35 9.09
CA ALA A 73 -5.38 3.29 9.64
C ALA A 73 -5.12 2.02 10.46
N LYS A 74 -6.13 1.52 11.18
CA LYS A 74 -6.00 0.33 12.04
C LYS A 74 -6.21 -0.99 11.30
N ASN A 75 -6.95 -1.01 10.19
CA ASN A 75 -7.38 -2.25 9.55
C ASN A 75 -6.84 -2.45 8.12
N VAL A 76 -6.43 -1.38 7.44
CA VAL A 76 -5.94 -1.44 6.05
C VAL A 76 -4.44 -1.23 6.00
N LEU A 77 -3.92 -0.13 6.57
CA LEU A 77 -2.48 0.18 6.51
C LEU A 77 -1.56 -0.93 7.05
N PRO A 78 -1.91 -1.71 8.09
CA PRO A 78 -1.04 -2.81 8.54
C PRO A 78 -0.78 -3.88 7.47
N LYS A 79 -1.66 -4.02 6.46
CA LYS A 79 -1.47 -4.96 5.36
C LYS A 79 -0.21 -4.63 4.53
N ILE A 80 0.15 -3.35 4.42
CA ILE A 80 1.35 -2.93 3.68
C ILE A 80 2.62 -3.56 4.28
N ALA A 81 2.66 -3.78 5.59
CA ALA A 81 3.81 -4.46 6.22
C ALA A 81 3.91 -5.93 5.78
N ALA A 82 2.78 -6.64 5.66
CA ALA A 82 2.75 -7.99 5.15
C ALA A 82 3.12 -8.04 3.65
N GLU A 83 2.56 -7.14 2.84
CA GLU A 83 2.90 -7.05 1.41
C GLU A 83 4.39 -6.76 1.20
N ARG A 84 4.98 -5.86 2.00
CA ARG A 84 6.42 -5.62 1.98
C ARG A 84 7.21 -6.88 2.27
N ALA A 85 6.86 -7.64 3.31
CA ALA A 85 7.55 -8.88 3.66
C ALA A 85 7.50 -9.91 2.52
N ILE A 86 6.34 -10.05 1.86
CA ILE A 86 6.20 -10.97 0.72
C ILE A 86 7.03 -10.47 -0.48
N ALA A 87 7.06 -9.16 -0.72
CA ALA A 87 7.87 -8.58 -1.79
C ALA A 87 9.37 -8.79 -1.58
N GLU A 88 9.85 -8.64 -0.35
CA GLU A 88 11.25 -8.89 0.03
C GLU A 88 11.62 -10.38 -0.10
N ALA A 89 10.66 -11.28 0.12
CA ALA A 89 10.86 -12.73 0.01
C ALA A 89 10.65 -13.30 -1.40
N THR A 90 10.27 -12.48 -2.40
CA THR A 90 9.96 -12.97 -3.74
C THR A 90 11.22 -13.52 -4.45
N ASP A 91 11.12 -14.76 -4.93
CA ASP A 91 12.13 -15.45 -5.73
C ASP A 91 11.65 -15.71 -7.17
N ASN A 92 12.34 -16.58 -7.90
CA ASN A 92 12.01 -16.95 -9.28
C ASN A 92 11.55 -18.41 -9.40
N ASP A 93 11.31 -19.11 -8.28
CA ASP A 93 11.01 -20.55 -8.31
C ASP A 93 9.77 -20.83 -9.17
N LEU A 94 8.76 -19.94 -9.12
CA LEU A 94 7.57 -20.00 -9.98
C LEU A 94 7.88 -19.83 -11.47
N MET A 95 8.86 -18.97 -11.80
CA MET A 95 9.23 -18.67 -13.19
C MET A 95 10.02 -19.81 -13.84
N ASP A 96 10.66 -20.66 -13.03
CA ASP A 96 11.44 -21.81 -13.48
C ASP A 96 10.57 -23.06 -13.70
N VAL A 97 9.29 -23.04 -13.29
CA VAL A 97 8.37 -24.16 -13.47
C VAL A 97 8.02 -24.32 -14.95
N PRO A 98 8.09 -25.55 -15.51
CA PRO A 98 7.63 -25.80 -16.88
C PRO A 98 6.16 -25.42 -17.06
N GLU A 99 5.85 -24.74 -18.17
CA GLU A 99 4.47 -24.35 -18.50
C GLU A 99 3.51 -25.55 -18.52
N SER A 100 3.98 -26.74 -18.92
CA SER A 100 3.18 -27.98 -18.94
C SER A 100 2.73 -28.48 -17.57
N ALA A 101 3.15 -27.83 -16.47
CA ALA A 101 2.69 -28.13 -15.12
C ALA A 101 1.43 -27.32 -14.70
N PHE A 102 0.94 -26.41 -15.55
CA PHE A 102 -0.23 -25.54 -15.31
C PHE A 102 -1.40 -25.84 -16.26
#